data_AF-A0A962AHI6-F1
#
_entry.id   AF-A0A962AHI6-F1
#
_cell.length_a   1.000
_cell.length_b   1.000
_cell.length_c   1.000
_cell.angle_alpha   90.00
_cell.angle_beta   90.00
_cell.angle_gamma   90.00
#
_symmetry.space_group_name_H-M   'P 1'
#
loop_
_entity.id
_entity.type
_entity.pdbx_description
1 polymer ?
#
loop_
_entity_poly.entity_id
_entity_poly.type
_entity_poly.pdbx_seq_one_letter_code
_entity_poly.pdbx_strand_id
1 'polypeptide(L)'
;IADQARTIRIPVHMIETINKLVRTSRQMMHELGREPTPEELAERLHMPLDKVRKVLKIAKEPVSLETPIGDEEDSSLGDFIEDKNAINPLESAIHSNLKETTTRILATLTPREERV
;
A
#
# COMPACT_ATOMS: atom_id res chain seq x y z
N ILE A 1 10.23 13.14 20.41
CA ILE A 1 10.43 13.25 18.95
C ILE A 1 10.10 11.93 18.24
N ALA A 2 10.65 10.78 18.66
CA ALA A 2 10.50 9.51 17.93
C ALA A 2 9.05 8.98 17.76
N ASP A 3 8.15 9.23 18.71
CA ASP A 3 6.81 8.58 18.71
C ASP A 3 5.72 9.39 17.97
N GLN A 4 5.98 10.65 17.61
CA GLN A 4 4.96 11.57 17.07
C GLN A 4 5.35 12.26 15.76
N ALA A 5 6.56 12.05 15.24
CA ALA A 5 7.04 12.78 14.06
C ALA A 5 6.56 12.20 12.71
N ARG A 6 5.91 11.02 12.69
CA ARG A 6 5.50 10.35 11.45
C ARG A 6 4.00 10.20 11.35
N THR A 7 3.48 10.33 10.12
CA THR A 7 2.07 10.10 9.77
C THR A 7 1.61 8.68 10.14
N ILE A 8 2.48 7.69 9.95
CA ILE A 8 2.25 6.30 10.36
C ILE A 8 3.19 6.01 11.53
N ARG A 9 2.62 5.70 12.71
CA ARG A 9 3.39 5.42 13.93
C ARG A 9 4.21 4.13 13.78
N ILE A 10 5.49 4.21 14.09
CA ILE A 10 6.43 3.08 14.04
C ILE A 10 6.92 2.78 15.47
N PRO A 11 6.98 1.51 15.91
CA PRO A 11 7.53 1.15 17.22
C PRO A 11 8.99 1.61 17.39
N VAL A 12 9.37 1.99 18.62
CA VAL A 12 10.70 2.55 18.92
C VAL A 12 11.87 1.66 18.47
N HIS A 13 11.80 0.34 18.73
CA HIS A 13 12.85 -0.61 18.31
C HIS A 13 13.02 -0.70 16.78
N MET A 14 11.95 -0.42 16.02
CA MET A 14 12.03 -0.34 14.57
C MET A 14 12.69 0.96 14.11
N ILE A 15 12.47 2.07 14.80
CA ILE A 15 13.15 3.35 14.54
C ILE A 15 14.65 3.22 14.77
N GLU A 16 15.07 2.53 15.84
CA GLU A 16 16.48 2.22 16.08
C GLU A 16 17.10 1.40 14.94
N THR A 17 16.35 0.42 14.43
CA THR A 17 16.77 -0.43 13.31
C THR A 17 16.92 0.39 12.02
N ILE A 18 15.96 1.29 11.73
CA ILE A 18 16.02 2.20 10.58
C ILE A 18 17.24 3.13 10.70
N ASN A 19 17.46 3.73 11.87
CA ASN A 19 18.59 4.63 12.09
C ASN A 19 19.94 3.92 11.94
N LYS A 20 20.06 2.68 12.45
CA LYS A 20 21.27 1.86 12.23
C LYS A 20 21.49 1.61 10.74
N LEU A 21 20.44 1.22 10.01
CA LEU A 21 20.51 0.95 8.58
C LEU A 21 20.91 2.19 7.78
N VAL A 22 20.31 3.35 8.04
CA VAL A 22 20.65 4.61 7.35
C VAL A 22 22.08 5.04 7.63
N ARG A 23 22.57 4.87 8.87
CA ARG A 23 23.97 5.18 9.23
C ARG A 23 24.95 4.27 8.49
N THR A 24 24.71 2.96 8.50
CA THR A 24 25.57 2.00 7.79
C THR A 24 25.52 2.22 6.28
N SER A 25 24.35 2.52 5.71
CA SER A 25 24.23 2.84 4.29
C SER A 25 25.06 4.07 3.89
N ARG A 26 25.02 5.15 4.68
CA ARG A 26 25.87 6.33 4.45
C ARG A 26 27.37 6.01 4.58
N GLN A 27 27.75 5.22 5.57
CA GLN A 27 29.15 4.81 5.74
C GLN A 27 29.64 4.01 4.52
N MET A 28 28.86 3.02 4.08
CA MET A 28 29.19 2.22 2.90
C MET A 28 29.19 3.05 1.61
N MET A 29 28.32 4.05 1.51
CA MET A 29 28.33 5.00 0.39
C MET A 29 29.65 5.77 0.29
N HIS A 30 30.20 6.21 1.43
CA HIS A 30 31.51 6.85 1.46
C HIS A 30 32.67 5.88 1.14
N GLU A 31 32.58 4.63 1.61
CA GLU A 31 33.61 3.60 1.36
C GLU A 31 33.61 3.08 -0.09
N LEU A 32 32.42 2.91 -0.69
CA LEU A 32 32.24 2.32 -2.02
C LEU A 32 32.13 3.35 -3.15
N GLY A 33 31.90 4.63 -2.82
CA GLY A 33 31.64 5.69 -3.81
C GLY A 33 30.31 5.56 -4.55
N ARG A 34 29.42 4.65 -4.12
CA ARG A 34 28.09 4.40 -4.68
C ARG A 34 27.11 3.96 -3.59
N GLU A 35 25.82 3.99 -3.88
CA GLU A 35 24.83 3.42 -2.95
C GLU A 35 25.04 1.89 -2.78
N PRO A 36 25.01 1.39 -1.54
CA PRO A 36 25.13 -0.04 -1.26
C PRO A 36 23.83 -0.78 -1.61
N THR A 37 23.97 -2.00 -2.09
CA THR A 37 22.84 -2.88 -2.36
C THR A 37 22.21 -3.42 -1.07
N PRO A 38 20.91 -3.80 -1.08
CA PRO A 38 20.27 -4.44 0.07
C PRO A 38 21.00 -5.70 0.58
N GLU A 39 21.62 -6.44 -0.33
CA GLU A 39 22.43 -7.63 -0.05
C GLU A 39 23.71 -7.28 0.71
N GLU A 40 24.46 -6.28 0.27
CA GLU A 40 25.67 -5.78 0.96
C GLU A 40 25.33 -5.23 2.36
N LEU A 41 24.18 -4.54 2.49
CA LEU A 41 23.69 -4.05 3.78
C LEU A 41 23.29 -5.20 4.72
N ALA A 42 22.70 -6.26 4.19
CA ALA A 42 22.29 -7.45 4.96
C ALA A 42 23.51 -8.17 5.55
N GLU A 43 24.56 -8.38 4.74
CA GLU A 43 25.82 -8.95 5.19
C GLU A 43 26.49 -8.08 6.26
N ARG A 44 26.60 -6.77 6.02
CA ARG A 44 27.26 -5.85 6.96
C ARG A 44 26.55 -5.78 8.30
N LEU A 45 25.22 -5.75 8.29
CA LEU A 45 24.38 -5.63 9.48
C LEU A 45 24.07 -6.99 10.14
N HIS A 46 24.51 -8.11 9.55
CA HIS A 46 24.19 -9.46 10.02
C HIS A 46 22.67 -9.68 10.18
N MET A 47 21.90 -9.16 9.23
CA MET A 47 20.45 -9.27 9.22
C MET A 47 19.98 -10.01 7.96
N PRO A 48 18.86 -10.75 8.02
CA PRO A 48 18.29 -11.37 6.82
C PRO A 48 17.92 -10.31 5.77
N LEU A 49 18.20 -10.61 4.49
CA LEU A 49 17.89 -9.75 3.35
C LEU A 49 16.43 -9.29 3.33
N ASP A 50 15.49 -10.20 3.60
CA ASP A 50 14.07 -9.90 3.65
C ASP A 50 13.74 -8.84 4.70
N LYS A 51 14.43 -8.86 5.84
CA LYS A 51 14.25 -7.88 6.91
C LYS A 51 14.76 -6.52 6.47
N VAL A 52 15.94 -6.46 5.83
CA VAL A 52 16.50 -5.21 5.26
C VAL A 52 15.54 -4.60 4.25
N ARG A 53 15.03 -5.39 3.30
CA ARG A 53 14.05 -4.94 2.29
C ARG A 53 12.76 -4.42 2.91
N LYS A 54 12.23 -5.09 3.94
CA LYS A 54 11.04 -4.63 4.68
C LYS A 54 11.29 -3.31 5.42
N VAL A 55 12.42 -3.20 6.12
CA VAL A 55 12.79 -1.98 6.86
C VAL A 55 12.96 -0.80 5.90
N LEU A 56 13.62 -1.00 4.75
CA LEU A 56 13.75 0.03 3.71
C LEU A 56 12.39 0.50 3.17
N LYS A 57 11.42 -0.41 3.01
CA LYS A 57 10.05 -0.06 2.60
C LYS A 57 9.33 0.77 3.67
N ILE A 58 9.43 0.37 4.94
CA ILE A 58 8.79 1.06 6.07
C ILE A 58 9.42 2.43 6.34
N ALA A 59 10.72 2.58 6.05
CA ALA A 59 11.43 3.84 6.27
C ALA A 59 10.94 4.97 5.36
N LYS A 60 10.34 4.66 4.21
CA LYS A 60 9.78 5.65 3.28
C LYS A 60 8.58 6.36 3.90
N GLU A 61 8.58 7.68 3.83
CA GLU A 61 7.46 8.49 4.29
C GLU A 61 6.37 8.55 3.21
N PRO A 62 5.09 8.64 3.58
CA PRO A 62 4.02 8.80 2.62
C PRO A 62 4.20 10.09 1.83
N VAL A 63 3.85 10.06 0.55
CA VAL A 63 3.88 11.21 -0.34
C VAL A 63 2.56 11.96 -0.23
N SER A 64 2.58 13.29 -0.37
CA SER A 64 1.36 14.09 -0.37
C SER A 64 0.54 13.81 -1.63
N LEU A 65 -0.79 13.75 -1.48
CA LEU A 65 -1.70 13.68 -2.62
C LEU A 65 -1.73 14.98 -3.42
N GLU A 66 -1.36 16.10 -2.79
CA GLU A 66 -1.26 17.42 -3.43
C GLU A 66 0.09 17.61 -4.15
N THR A 67 0.96 16.60 -4.18
CA THR A 67 2.21 16.70 -4.93
C THR A 67 1.87 16.85 -6.42
N PRO A 68 2.31 17.94 -7.09
CA PRO A 68 2.03 18.17 -8.50
C PRO A 68 2.72 17.09 -9.34
N ILE A 69 2.05 16.68 -10.42
CA ILE A 69 2.57 15.70 -11.38
C ILE A 69 2.73 16.34 -12.74
N GLY A 70 3.94 16.27 -13.29
CA GLY A 70 4.26 16.84 -14.59
C GLY A 70 4.47 18.35 -14.54
N ASP A 71 4.53 18.96 -15.72
CA ASP A 71 4.74 20.40 -15.90
C ASP A 71 3.41 21.19 -15.93
N GLU A 72 2.27 20.50 -15.91
CA GLU A 72 0.94 21.11 -15.88
C GLU A 72 0.54 21.39 -14.42
N GLU A 73 0.37 22.67 -14.09
CA GLU A 73 0.12 23.14 -12.71
C GLU A 73 -1.21 22.68 -12.10
N ASP A 74 -2.11 22.09 -12.91
CA ASP A 74 -3.45 21.69 -12.48
C ASP A 74 -3.57 20.20 -12.08
N SER A 75 -2.53 19.38 -12.28
CA SER A 75 -2.60 17.94 -12.00
C SER A 75 -1.87 17.54 -10.72
N SER A 76 -2.61 16.97 -9.76
CA SER A 76 -2.06 16.45 -8.50
C SER A 76 -1.97 14.92 -8.51
N LEU A 77 -1.11 14.35 -7.66
CA LEU A 77 -1.00 12.89 -7.47
C LEU A 77 -2.35 12.25 -7.08
N GLY A 78 -3.16 12.95 -6.30
CA GLY A 78 -4.48 12.50 -5.89
C GLY A 78 -5.43 12.24 -7.05
N ASP A 79 -5.32 13.01 -8.13
CA ASP A 79 -6.21 12.91 -9.30
C ASP A 79 -6.03 11.60 -10.08
N PHE A 80 -4.89 10.92 -9.89
CA PHE A 80 -4.57 9.66 -10.55
C PHE A 80 -4.90 8.42 -9.69
N ILE A 81 -5.40 8.59 -8.46
CA ILE A 81 -5.73 7.46 -7.59
C ILE A 81 -7.20 7.07 -7.80
N GLU A 82 -7.41 5.96 -8.51
CA GLU A 82 -8.73 5.38 -8.70
C GLU A 82 -9.32 4.84 -7.37
N ASP A 83 -10.62 5.04 -7.17
CA ASP A 83 -11.34 4.38 -6.07
C ASP A 83 -11.76 2.96 -6.49
N LYS A 84 -11.04 1.96 -5.97
CA LYS A 84 -11.32 0.54 -6.22
C LYS A 84 -12.54 0.01 -5.47
N ASN A 85 -13.06 0.75 -4.49
CA ASN A 85 -14.26 0.36 -3.74
C ASN A 85 -15.53 0.94 -4.33
N ALA A 86 -15.41 1.87 -5.29
CA ALA A 86 -16.55 2.45 -5.96
C ALA A 86 -17.37 1.36 -6.66
N ILE A 87 -18.67 1.31 -6.38
CA ILE A 87 -19.57 0.36 -7.02
C ILE A 87 -19.70 0.75 -8.49
N ASN A 88 -19.30 -0.15 -9.38
CA ASN A 88 -19.47 0.06 -10.81
C ASN A 88 -20.99 0.07 -11.14
N PRO A 89 -21.52 1.14 -11.75
CA PRO A 89 -22.95 1.23 -12.09
C PRO A 89 -23.45 0.07 -12.96
N LEU A 90 -22.60 -0.44 -13.85
CA LEU A 90 -22.93 -1.58 -14.70
C LEU A 90 -23.10 -2.86 -13.87
N GLU A 91 -22.15 -3.16 -12.99
CA GLU A 91 -22.21 -4.31 -12.08
C GLU A 91 -23.44 -4.22 -11.17
N SER A 92 -23.76 -3.02 -10.67
CA SER A 92 -24.94 -2.77 -9.84
C SER A 92 -26.25 -3.05 -10.61
N ALA A 93 -26.34 -2.62 -11.87
CA ALA A 93 -27.49 -2.88 -12.71
C ALA A 93 -27.64 -4.38 -13.02
N ILE A 94 -26.54 -5.07 -13.32
CA ILE A 94 -26.52 -6.53 -13.54
C ILE A 94 -26.99 -7.26 -12.29
N HIS A 95 -26.47 -6.90 -11.11
CA HIS A 95 -26.85 -7.55 -9.85
C HIS A 95 -28.33 -7.33 -9.52
N SER A 96 -28.84 -6.12 -9.77
CA SER A 96 -30.26 -5.79 -9.59
C SER A 96 -31.16 -6.57 -10.54
N ASN A 97 -30.78 -6.66 -11.82
CA ASN A 97 -31.52 -7.41 -12.82
C ASN A 97 -31.50 -8.92 -12.54
N LEU A 98 -30.35 -9.45 -12.10
CA LEU A 98 -30.22 -10.83 -11.67
C LEU A 98 -31.17 -11.11 -10.52
N LYS A 99 -31.13 -10.29 -9.45
CA LYS A 99 -32.02 -10.45 -8.29
C LYS A 99 -33.50 -10.46 -8.69
N GLU A 100 -33.93 -9.56 -9.58
CA GLU A 100 -35.31 -9.50 -10.06
C GLU A 100 -35.68 -10.77 -10.84
N THR A 101 -34.80 -11.22 -11.74
CA THR A 101 -35.02 -12.42 -12.56
C THR A 101 -35.08 -13.67 -11.70
N THR A 102 -34.17 -13.83 -10.73
CA THR A 102 -34.19 -14.95 -9.79
C THR A 102 -35.47 -14.96 -8.96
N THR A 103 -35.90 -13.80 -8.46
CA THR A 103 -37.17 -13.66 -7.71
C THR A 103 -38.36 -14.07 -8.59
N ARG A 104 -38.38 -13.64 -9.86
CA ARG A 104 -39.44 -13.99 -10.81
C ARG A 104 -39.50 -15.49 -11.11
N ILE A 105 -38.34 -16.13 -11.28
CA ILE A 105 -38.26 -17.58 -11.53
C ILE A 105 -38.69 -18.35 -10.27
N LEU A 106 -38.23 -17.96 -9.08
CA LEU A 106 -38.61 -18.60 -7.82
C LEU A 106 -40.12 -18.51 -7.56
N ALA A 107 -40.75 -17.40 -7.93
CA ALA A 107 -42.21 -17.24 -7.84
C ALA A 107 -43.01 -18.20 -8.75
N THR A 108 -42.37 -18.90 -9.70
CA THR A 108 -43.04 -19.95 -10.51
C THR A 108 -43.04 -21.32 -9.86
N LEU A 109 -42.26 -21.51 -8.78
CA LEU A 109 -42.19 -22.76 -8.05
C LEU A 109 -43.35 -22.90 -7.06
N THR A 110 -43.53 -24.10 -6.50
CA THR A 110 -44.53 -24.26 -5.44
C THR A 110 -44.11 -23.48 -4.18
N PRO A 111 -45.05 -23.05 -3.31
CA PRO A 111 -44.72 -22.26 -2.11
C PRO A 111 -43.75 -22.94 -1.14
N ARG A 112 -43.65 -24.28 -1.22
CA ARG A 112 -42.72 -25.07 -0.43
C ARG A 112 -41.32 -25.11 -1.05
N GLU A 113 -41.20 -25.04 -2.37
CA GLU A 113 -39.93 -25.02 -3.10
C GLU A 113 -39.34 -23.61 -3.20
N GLU A 114 -40.16 -22.57 -3.30
CA GLU A 114 -39.71 -21.16 -3.29
C GLU A 114 -39.08 -20.75 -1.95
N ARG A 115 -39.53 -21.35 -0.84
CA ARG A 115 -39.17 -20.96 0.53
C ARG A 115 -37.98 -21.75 1.10
N VAL A 116 -37.52 -22.80 0.42
CA VAL A 116 -36.39 -23.67 0.82
C VAL A 116 -35.11 -23.19 0.16
#